data_AF-A0A972QYW8-F1
#
_entry.id   AF-A0A972QYW8-F1
#
_cell.length_a   1.000
_cell.length_b   1.000
_cell.length_c   1.000
_cell.angle_alpha   90.00
_cell.angle_beta   90.00
_cell.angle_gamma   90.00
#
_symmetry.space_group_name_H-M   'P 1'
#
loop_
_entity.id
_entity.type
_entity.pdbx_description
1 polymer ?
#
loop_
_entity_poly.entity_id
_entity_poly.type
_entity_poly.pdbx_seq_one_letter_code
_entity_poly.pdbx_strand_id
1 'polypeptide(L)'
;MGELKDYSGEYKPDLMFEDFSKDALVKLLYAYRVNFIGLMGMWNTVNRERMSPEEAFALDADVYERQLTKFEMPLVLQALNIQGNDVVTMLKYFQVCTDGAREGLYEFDLDIRNNNHAILTFTKCPSLSYFEKSGNEKDIHCLCGPGGVEEQAFIAICKYFNPNMRCNGLKLPPRDNEDDVCCIWEFKLEPNA
;
A
#
# COMPACT_ATOMS: atom_id res chain seq x y z
N MET A 1 -27.00 25.78 -3.72
CA MET A 1 -27.35 24.39 -3.33
C MET A 1 -26.30 23.93 -2.34
N GLY A 2 -26.69 23.23 -1.28
CA GLY A 2 -25.71 22.63 -0.37
C GLY A 2 -25.01 21.45 -1.03
N GLU A 3 -23.81 21.13 -0.58
CA GLU A 3 -23.09 19.92 -0.98
C GLU A 3 -23.90 18.66 -0.66
N LEU A 4 -23.81 17.64 -1.52
CA LEU A 4 -24.44 16.34 -1.35
C LEU A 4 -23.73 15.53 -0.25
N LYS A 5 -24.48 15.06 0.75
CA LYS A 5 -23.96 14.22 1.83
C LYS A 5 -23.83 12.74 1.45
N ASP A 6 -24.59 12.33 0.44
CA ASP A 6 -24.66 11.01 -0.18
C ASP A 6 -25.39 11.14 -1.53
N TYR A 7 -25.71 10.01 -2.18
CA TYR A 7 -26.46 9.99 -3.43
C TYR A 7 -27.74 9.14 -3.34
N SER A 8 -28.49 9.25 -2.24
CA SER A 8 -29.78 8.53 -2.09
C SER A 8 -30.98 9.24 -2.75
N GLY A 9 -30.76 10.43 -3.31
CA GLY A 9 -31.79 11.26 -3.94
C GLY A 9 -32.11 10.87 -5.39
N GLU A 10 -32.78 11.78 -6.10
CA GLU A 10 -33.07 11.60 -7.53
C GLU A 10 -31.78 11.61 -8.36
N TYR A 11 -31.82 10.92 -9.51
CA TYR A 11 -30.73 10.91 -10.46
C TYR A 11 -30.41 12.32 -10.98
N LYS A 12 -29.15 12.74 -10.83
CA LYS A 12 -28.63 14.00 -11.34
C LYS A 12 -27.77 13.73 -12.60
N PRO A 13 -28.23 14.10 -13.81
CA PRO A 13 -27.54 13.77 -15.07
C PRO A 13 -26.22 14.52 -15.26
N ASP A 14 -26.02 15.64 -14.56
CA ASP A 14 -24.83 16.48 -14.56
C ASP A 14 -24.07 16.38 -13.22
N LEU A 15 -24.17 15.24 -12.52
CA LEU A 15 -23.46 15.00 -11.27
C LEU A 15 -21.93 15.04 -11.49
N MET A 16 -21.26 15.83 -10.66
CA MET A 16 -19.80 15.95 -10.59
C MET A 16 -19.32 15.57 -9.19
N PHE A 17 -18.05 15.17 -9.03
CA PHE A 17 -17.54 14.84 -7.69
C PHE A 17 -17.52 16.06 -6.76
N GLU A 18 -17.34 17.25 -7.33
CA GLU A 18 -17.37 18.54 -6.63
C GLU A 18 -18.75 18.88 -6.06
N ASP A 19 -19.81 18.18 -6.47
CA ASP A 19 -21.13 18.33 -5.85
C ASP A 19 -21.20 17.69 -4.46
N PHE A 20 -20.29 16.76 -4.14
CA PHE A 20 -20.29 16.05 -2.86
C PHE A 20 -19.55 16.81 -1.78
N SER A 21 -20.06 16.67 -0.55
CA SER A 21 -19.36 17.15 0.64
C SER A 21 -18.06 16.38 0.86
N LYS A 22 -17.11 17.00 1.54
CA LYS A 22 -15.83 16.35 1.91
C LYS A 22 -16.04 14.99 2.57
N ASP A 23 -17.01 14.88 3.49
CA ASP A 23 -17.29 13.62 4.20
C ASP A 23 -17.81 12.53 3.25
N ALA A 24 -18.64 12.90 2.27
CA ALA A 24 -19.12 11.98 1.25
C ALA A 24 -17.98 11.50 0.34
N LEU A 25 -17.10 12.41 -0.09
CA LEU A 25 -15.91 12.08 -0.88
C LEU A 25 -14.93 11.18 -0.11
N VAL A 26 -14.72 11.42 1.18
CA VAL A 26 -13.88 10.57 2.03
C VAL A 26 -14.48 9.16 2.15
N LYS A 27 -15.80 9.03 2.37
CA LYS A 27 -16.47 7.73 2.37
C LYS A 27 -16.34 6.99 1.03
N LEU A 28 -16.47 7.71 -0.08
CA LEU A 28 -16.28 7.14 -1.42
C LEU A 28 -14.84 6.68 -1.65
N LEU A 29 -13.86 7.47 -1.23
CA LEU A 29 -12.44 7.12 -1.31
C LEU A 29 -12.14 5.85 -0.49
N TYR A 30 -12.73 5.72 0.71
CA TYR A 30 -12.63 4.48 1.48
C TYR A 30 -13.20 3.27 0.73
N ALA A 31 -14.33 3.42 0.03
CA ALA A 31 -14.90 2.34 -0.78
C ALA A 31 -14.00 1.96 -1.97
N TYR A 32 -13.41 2.94 -2.66
CA TYR A 32 -12.45 2.69 -3.74
C TYR A 32 -11.18 1.99 -3.25
N ARG A 33 -10.67 2.37 -2.06
CA ARG A 33 -9.53 1.69 -1.42
C ARG A 33 -9.82 0.21 -1.16
N VAL A 34 -10.98 -0.12 -0.61
CA VAL A 34 -11.39 -1.52 -0.38
C VAL A 34 -11.59 -2.26 -1.71
N ASN A 35 -12.16 -1.60 -2.72
CA ASN A 35 -12.31 -2.17 -4.05
C ASN A 35 -10.95 -2.51 -4.69
N PHE A 36 -9.96 -1.63 -4.54
CA PHE A 36 -8.61 -1.84 -5.05
C PHE A 36 -7.94 -3.07 -4.43
N ILE A 37 -7.94 -3.18 -3.10
CA ILE A 37 -7.36 -4.34 -2.41
C ILE A 37 -8.13 -5.62 -2.75
N GLY A 38 -9.47 -5.54 -2.81
CA GLY A 38 -10.31 -6.65 -3.22
C GLY A 38 -10.00 -7.13 -4.63
N LEU A 39 -9.74 -6.22 -5.57
CA LEU A 39 -9.32 -6.57 -6.93
C LEU A 39 -8.01 -7.35 -6.93
N MET A 40 -6.99 -6.91 -6.17
CA MET A 40 -5.73 -7.65 -6.06
C MET A 40 -5.94 -9.05 -5.46
N GLY A 41 -6.72 -9.16 -4.39
CA GLY A 41 -7.03 -10.46 -3.77
C GLY A 41 -7.80 -11.40 -4.71
N MET A 42 -8.78 -10.89 -5.45
CA MET A 42 -9.53 -11.69 -6.43
C MET A 42 -8.68 -12.06 -7.65
N TRP A 43 -7.79 -11.17 -8.09
CA TRP A 43 -6.83 -11.45 -9.15
C TRP A 43 -5.93 -12.65 -8.77
N ASN A 44 -5.36 -12.64 -7.57
CA ASN A 44 -4.59 -13.78 -7.06
C ASN A 44 -5.44 -15.05 -6.99
N THR A 45 -6.66 -14.95 -6.43
CA THR A 45 -7.59 -16.08 -6.27
C THR A 45 -7.88 -16.77 -7.61
N VAL A 46 -8.21 -16.01 -8.65
CA VAL A 46 -8.50 -16.55 -9.98
C VAL A 46 -7.25 -17.15 -10.62
N ASN A 47 -6.08 -16.53 -10.46
CA ASN A 47 -4.84 -17.07 -11.02
C ASN A 47 -4.45 -18.41 -10.39
N ARG A 48 -4.73 -18.62 -9.09
CA ARG A 48 -4.47 -19.88 -8.39
C ARG A 48 -5.29 -21.07 -8.88
N GLU A 49 -6.34 -20.86 -9.65
CA GLU A 49 -7.07 -21.96 -10.32
C GLU A 49 -6.21 -22.65 -11.39
N ARG A 50 -5.14 -21.98 -11.85
CA ARG A 50 -4.30 -22.41 -13.00
C ARG A 50 -2.79 -22.24 -12.78
N MET A 51 -2.37 -21.73 -11.64
CA MET A 51 -0.97 -21.45 -11.29
C MET A 51 -0.67 -21.98 -9.89
N SER A 52 0.59 -22.33 -9.64
CA SER A 52 1.05 -22.53 -8.27
C SER A 52 0.96 -21.23 -7.45
N PRO A 53 0.88 -21.32 -6.11
CA PRO A 53 0.96 -20.16 -5.21
C PRO A 53 2.09 -19.18 -5.53
N GLU A 54 3.29 -19.71 -5.81
CA GLU A 54 4.48 -18.93 -6.11
C GLU A 54 4.37 -18.20 -7.46
N GLU A 55 3.89 -18.90 -8.50
CA GLU A 55 3.68 -18.29 -9.82
C GLU A 55 2.62 -17.18 -9.75
N ALA A 56 1.53 -17.40 -8.99
CA ALA A 56 0.48 -16.41 -8.82
C ALA A 56 1.01 -15.16 -8.09
N PHE A 57 1.73 -15.32 -6.98
CA PHE A 57 2.29 -14.17 -6.26
C PHE A 57 3.45 -13.49 -7.01
N ALA A 58 4.26 -14.23 -7.76
CA ALA A 58 5.27 -13.65 -8.63
C ALA A 58 4.60 -12.77 -9.70
N LEU A 59 3.51 -13.25 -10.31
CA LEU A 59 2.72 -12.45 -11.25
C LEU A 59 2.11 -11.21 -10.57
N ASP A 60 1.62 -11.33 -9.34
CA ASP A 60 1.10 -10.20 -8.58
C ASP A 60 2.16 -9.12 -8.35
N ALA A 61 3.37 -9.52 -7.92
CA ALA A 61 4.49 -8.59 -7.74
C ALA A 61 4.82 -7.87 -9.06
N ASP A 62 4.89 -8.62 -10.15
CA ASP A 62 5.19 -8.13 -11.49
C ASP A 62 4.15 -7.13 -12.01
N VAL A 63 2.86 -7.40 -11.75
CA VAL A 63 1.76 -6.51 -12.14
C VAL A 63 1.76 -5.28 -11.23
N TYR A 64 1.91 -5.47 -9.92
CA TYR A 64 1.83 -4.39 -8.96
C TYR A 64 3.00 -3.41 -9.09
N GLU A 65 4.24 -3.88 -9.27
CA GLU A 65 5.38 -3.01 -9.56
C GLU A 65 5.12 -2.10 -10.78
N ARG A 66 4.61 -2.69 -11.87
CA ARG A 66 4.30 -1.94 -13.09
C ARG A 66 3.16 -0.96 -12.87
N GLN A 67 2.13 -1.35 -12.14
CA GLN A 67 1.02 -0.47 -11.80
C GLN A 67 1.48 0.72 -10.94
N LEU A 68 2.25 0.44 -9.88
CA LEU A 68 2.84 1.44 -8.98
C LEU A 68 3.66 2.47 -9.76
N THR A 69 4.59 1.99 -10.59
CA THR A 69 5.57 2.84 -11.27
C THR A 69 5.00 3.58 -12.49
N LYS A 70 4.04 3.00 -13.20
CA LYS A 70 3.44 3.61 -14.41
C LYS A 70 2.25 4.49 -14.12
N PHE A 71 1.49 4.21 -13.06
CA PHE A 71 0.22 4.88 -12.79
C PHE A 71 0.18 5.48 -11.39
N GLU A 72 0.28 4.67 -10.34
CA GLU A 72 -0.07 5.17 -8.99
C GLU A 72 0.85 6.30 -8.53
N MET A 73 2.17 6.09 -8.54
CA MET A 73 3.11 7.11 -8.11
C MET A 73 3.01 8.38 -8.97
N PRO A 74 3.13 8.36 -10.33
CA PRO A 74 3.04 9.60 -11.09
C PRO A 74 1.73 10.35 -10.90
N LEU A 75 0.59 9.64 -10.83
CA LEU A 75 -0.73 10.28 -10.66
C LEU A 75 -0.90 10.86 -9.26
N VAL A 76 -0.55 10.13 -8.21
CA VAL A 76 -0.71 10.57 -6.82
C VAL A 76 0.24 11.71 -6.48
N LEU A 77 1.52 11.60 -6.88
CA LEU A 77 2.49 12.66 -6.64
C LEU A 77 2.14 13.94 -7.38
N GLN A 78 1.64 13.84 -8.63
CA GLN A 78 1.14 14.98 -9.38
C GLN A 78 -0.08 15.61 -8.72
N ALA A 79 -1.08 14.82 -8.32
CA ALA A 79 -2.32 15.30 -7.73
C ALA A 79 -2.09 16.06 -6.41
N LEU A 80 -1.10 15.65 -5.62
CA LEU A 80 -0.78 16.25 -4.32
C LEU A 80 0.47 17.14 -4.33
N ASN A 81 1.06 17.35 -5.52
CA ASN A 81 2.28 18.13 -5.70
C ASN A 81 3.42 17.69 -4.76
N ILE A 82 3.61 16.38 -4.60
CA ILE A 82 4.70 15.82 -3.79
C ILE A 82 5.98 15.86 -4.62
N GLN A 83 6.97 16.61 -4.14
CA GLN A 83 8.26 16.81 -4.79
C GLN A 83 9.41 16.59 -3.80
N GLY A 84 10.53 16.07 -4.29
CA GLY A 84 11.71 15.72 -3.50
C GLY A 84 12.15 14.28 -3.73
N ASN A 85 13.29 13.91 -3.16
CA ASN A 85 13.93 12.60 -3.37
C ASN A 85 14.56 12.02 -2.08
N ASP A 86 14.15 12.54 -0.92
CA ASP A 86 14.54 12.04 0.40
C ASP A 86 13.49 11.07 0.98
N VAL A 87 13.83 10.38 2.07
CA VAL A 87 12.96 9.38 2.71
C VAL A 87 11.69 10.02 3.25
N VAL A 88 11.79 11.21 3.86
CA VAL A 88 10.62 11.92 4.39
C VAL A 88 9.64 12.32 3.28
N THR A 89 10.12 12.66 2.09
CA THR A 89 9.27 12.91 0.92
C THR A 89 8.58 11.63 0.46
N MET A 90 9.32 10.52 0.36
CA MET A 90 8.74 9.21 0.03
C MET A 90 7.66 8.79 1.03
N LEU A 91 7.84 9.06 2.33
CA LEU A 91 6.84 8.76 3.36
C LEU A 91 5.52 9.54 3.19
N LYS A 92 5.51 10.68 2.48
CA LYS A 92 4.25 11.36 2.13
C LYS A 92 3.40 10.50 1.20
N TYR A 93 4.02 9.76 0.27
CA TYR A 93 3.30 8.85 -0.62
C TYR A 93 2.63 7.71 0.16
N PHE A 94 3.31 7.10 1.14
CA PHE A 94 2.72 6.05 1.99
C PHE A 94 1.42 6.48 2.71
N GLN A 95 1.28 7.78 3.00
CA GLN A 95 0.08 8.33 3.64
C GLN A 95 -1.12 8.44 2.70
N VAL A 96 -0.89 8.40 1.38
CA VAL A 96 -1.87 8.79 0.36
C VAL A 96 -1.87 7.86 -0.86
N CYS A 97 -1.12 6.76 -0.83
CA CYS A 97 -1.15 5.73 -1.87
C CYS A 97 -2.52 5.04 -1.90
N THR A 98 -2.80 4.28 -2.96
CA THR A 98 -4.15 3.80 -3.26
C THR A 98 -4.67 2.78 -2.24
N ASP A 99 -3.79 1.95 -1.71
CA ASP A 99 -4.00 1.07 -0.55
C ASP A 99 -3.63 1.76 0.79
N GLY A 100 -3.33 3.07 0.72
CA GLY A 100 -2.56 3.81 1.68
C GLY A 100 -3.05 3.80 3.11
N ALA A 101 -2.03 3.87 3.96
CA ALA A 101 -2.07 3.50 5.33
C ALA A 101 -2.39 4.75 6.17
N ARG A 102 -3.66 4.84 6.60
CA ARG A 102 -4.16 5.42 7.88
C ARG A 102 -5.58 4.88 8.12
N GLU A 103 -5.86 4.60 9.40
CA GLU A 103 -7.07 4.01 10.01
C GLU A 103 -7.91 3.04 9.14
N GLY A 104 -8.02 1.79 9.62
CA GLY A 104 -8.95 0.80 9.12
C GLY A 104 -8.33 -0.34 8.31
N LEU A 105 -7.34 -0.07 7.46
CA LEU A 105 -6.58 -1.11 6.74
C LEU A 105 -5.22 -1.33 7.39
N TYR A 106 -4.21 -0.55 7.03
CA TYR A 106 -2.88 -0.66 7.63
C TYR A 106 -2.68 0.41 8.70
N GLU A 107 -2.26 -0.03 9.89
CA GLU A 107 -1.84 0.86 10.98
C GLU A 107 -0.35 0.66 11.22
N PHE A 108 0.38 1.77 11.38
CA PHE A 108 1.83 1.75 11.54
C PHE A 108 2.31 2.98 12.31
N ASP A 109 3.45 2.79 12.98
CA ASP A 109 4.22 3.83 13.63
C ASP A 109 5.43 4.23 12.77
N LEU A 110 5.78 5.51 12.84
CA LEU A 110 6.92 6.09 12.13
C LEU A 110 7.93 6.69 13.10
N ASP A 111 9.16 6.20 13.02
CA ASP A 111 10.32 6.72 13.74
C ASP A 111 11.29 7.37 12.73
N ILE A 112 11.13 8.67 12.54
CA ILE A 112 11.93 9.47 11.60
C ILE A 112 13.22 9.88 12.30
N ARG A 113 14.34 9.30 11.87
CA ARG A 113 15.67 9.59 12.42
C ARG A 113 16.26 10.87 11.83
N ASN A 114 16.04 11.09 10.52
CA ASN A 114 16.33 12.32 9.78
C ASN A 114 15.65 12.27 8.40
N ASN A 115 15.88 13.27 7.54
CA ASN A 115 15.27 13.34 6.20
C ASN A 115 15.55 12.12 5.31
N ASN A 116 16.68 11.43 5.54
CA ASN A 116 17.17 10.33 4.72
C ASN A 116 17.07 8.98 5.44
N HIS A 117 16.44 8.90 6.61
CA HIS A 117 16.37 7.66 7.38
C HIS A 117 15.13 7.62 8.27
N ALA A 118 14.29 6.59 8.09
CA ALA A 118 13.14 6.33 8.93
C ALA A 118 12.93 4.82 9.13
N ILE A 119 12.37 4.46 10.29
CA ILE A 119 11.86 3.12 10.58
C ILE A 119 10.34 3.17 10.59
N LEU A 120 9.71 2.27 9.84
CA LEU A 120 8.26 2.10 9.76
C LEU A 120 7.88 0.76 10.37
N THR A 121 6.97 0.77 11.35
CA THR A 121 6.52 -0.43 12.06
C THR A 121 5.03 -0.62 11.85
N PHE A 122 4.63 -1.63 11.09
CA PHE A 122 3.22 -1.98 10.92
C PHE A 122 2.71 -2.73 12.16
N THR A 123 1.71 -2.16 12.83
CA THR A 123 1.09 -2.71 14.02
C THR A 123 -0.18 -3.50 13.70
N LYS A 124 -0.79 -3.23 12.54
CA LYS A 124 -1.98 -3.94 12.07
C LYS A 124 -2.00 -4.11 10.56
N CYS A 125 -2.24 -5.34 10.12
CA CYS A 125 -2.40 -5.70 8.71
C CYS A 125 -3.50 -6.76 8.56
N PRO A 126 -4.68 -6.41 8.01
CA PRO A 126 -5.79 -7.34 7.76
C PRO A 126 -5.40 -8.48 6.81
N SER A 127 -4.55 -8.20 5.82
CA SER A 127 -4.06 -9.21 4.88
C SER A 127 -3.25 -10.27 5.63
N LEU A 128 -2.28 -9.87 6.45
CA LEU A 128 -1.51 -10.80 7.28
C LEU A 128 -2.43 -11.59 8.22
N SER A 129 -3.35 -10.91 8.90
CA SER A 129 -4.32 -11.55 9.80
C SER A 129 -5.18 -12.59 9.09
N TYR A 130 -5.51 -12.38 7.82
CA TYR A 130 -6.24 -13.32 6.99
C TYR A 130 -5.39 -14.57 6.66
N PHE A 131 -4.13 -14.39 6.27
CA PHE A 131 -3.25 -15.51 5.94
C PHE A 131 -2.87 -16.36 7.17
N GLU A 132 -2.65 -15.72 8.33
CA GLU A 132 -2.40 -16.43 9.58
C GLU A 132 -3.61 -17.28 9.99
N LYS A 133 -4.83 -16.73 9.90
CA LYS A 133 -6.06 -17.46 10.20
C LYS A 133 -6.36 -18.60 9.23
N SER A 134 -5.95 -18.47 7.96
CA SER A 134 -6.10 -19.55 6.97
C SER A 134 -5.03 -20.64 7.11
N GLY A 135 -4.01 -20.43 7.96
CA GLY A 135 -2.93 -21.39 8.22
C GLY A 135 -1.98 -21.57 7.04
N ASN A 136 -1.92 -20.60 6.12
CA ASN A 136 -1.12 -20.73 4.90
C ASN A 136 0.20 -19.95 5.00
N GLU A 137 1.18 -20.53 5.72
CA GLU A 137 2.53 -19.95 5.87
C GLU A 137 3.21 -19.68 4.52
N LYS A 138 2.92 -20.48 3.50
CA LYS A 138 3.48 -20.31 2.16
C LYS A 138 2.99 -19.01 1.52
N ASP A 139 1.72 -18.69 1.69
CA ASP A 139 1.16 -17.44 1.18
C ASP A 139 1.74 -16.23 1.93
N ILE A 140 1.93 -16.35 3.25
CA ILE A 140 2.63 -15.35 4.07
C ILE A 140 4.05 -15.12 3.52
N HIS A 141 4.79 -16.18 3.24
CA HIS A 141 6.15 -16.07 2.70
C HIS A 141 6.16 -15.40 1.31
N CYS A 142 5.25 -15.79 0.42
CA CYS A 142 5.20 -15.23 -0.94
C CYS A 142 4.75 -13.75 -0.98
N LEU A 143 3.88 -13.32 -0.06
CA LEU A 143 3.40 -11.94 -0.02
C LEU A 143 4.31 -11.04 0.83
N CYS A 144 4.57 -11.45 2.07
CA CYS A 144 5.18 -10.62 3.12
C CYS A 144 6.61 -11.04 3.48
N GLY A 145 7.08 -12.19 3.00
CA GLY A 145 8.44 -12.68 3.27
C GLY A 145 9.50 -12.02 2.39
N PRO A 146 10.79 -12.36 2.61
CA PRO A 146 11.89 -11.88 1.77
C PRO A 146 11.68 -12.25 0.29
N GLY A 147 11.85 -11.28 -0.60
CA GLY A 147 11.59 -11.39 -2.03
C GLY A 147 10.10 -11.42 -2.40
N GLY A 148 9.20 -11.28 -1.42
CA GLY A 148 7.76 -11.28 -1.64
C GLY A 148 7.24 -10.03 -2.32
N VAL A 149 5.93 -10.02 -2.57
CA VAL A 149 5.22 -8.91 -3.25
C VAL A 149 5.47 -7.56 -2.55
N GLU A 150 5.39 -7.52 -1.22
CA GLU A 150 5.52 -6.27 -0.45
C GLU A 150 6.94 -5.70 -0.51
N GLU A 151 7.97 -6.54 -0.37
CA GLU A 151 9.37 -6.10 -0.49
C GLU A 151 9.65 -5.51 -1.88
N GLN A 152 9.18 -6.19 -2.94
CA GLN A 152 9.35 -5.72 -4.30
C GLN A 152 8.65 -4.38 -4.55
N ALA A 153 7.43 -4.20 -4.01
CA ALA A 153 6.70 -2.94 -4.07
C ALA A 153 7.48 -1.81 -3.36
N PHE A 154 8.00 -2.05 -2.15
CA PHE A 154 8.77 -1.04 -1.41
C PHE A 154 10.08 -0.69 -2.11
N ILE A 155 10.78 -1.68 -2.67
CA ILE A 155 11.96 -1.44 -3.50
C ILE A 155 11.61 -0.58 -4.72
N ALA A 156 10.50 -0.85 -5.40
CA ALA A 156 10.05 -0.07 -6.54
C ALA A 156 9.72 1.38 -6.15
N ILE A 157 9.03 1.59 -5.03
CA ILE A 157 8.74 2.91 -4.47
C ILE A 157 10.04 3.66 -4.16
N CYS A 158 10.98 3.04 -3.45
CA CYS A 158 12.27 3.65 -3.16
C CYS A 158 13.00 4.08 -4.44
N LYS A 159 13.13 3.17 -5.42
CA LYS A 159 13.81 3.45 -6.69
C LYS A 159 13.15 4.58 -7.48
N TYR A 160 11.83 4.70 -7.40
CA TYR A 160 11.09 5.76 -8.08
C TYR A 160 11.42 7.14 -7.51
N PHE A 161 11.48 7.26 -6.18
CA PHE A 161 11.86 8.52 -5.52
C PHE A 161 13.36 8.82 -5.68
N ASN A 162 14.20 7.82 -5.50
CA ASN A 162 15.65 7.97 -5.60
C ASN A 162 16.33 6.61 -5.86
N PRO A 163 17.13 6.46 -6.92
CA PRO A 163 17.79 5.19 -7.23
C PRO A 163 18.77 4.72 -6.14
N ASN A 164 19.19 5.60 -5.22
CA ASN A 164 20.07 5.28 -4.08
C ASN A 164 19.32 5.05 -2.77
N MET A 165 17.99 5.20 -2.75
CA MET A 165 17.19 4.83 -1.59
C MET A 165 17.06 3.30 -1.50
N ARG A 166 17.11 2.79 -0.29
CA ARG A 166 17.01 1.38 0.05
C ARG A 166 15.90 1.17 1.06
N CYS A 167 15.27 0.01 0.96
CA CYS A 167 14.32 -0.52 1.93
C CYS A 167 14.87 -1.86 2.42
N ASN A 168 14.88 -2.08 3.74
CA ASN A 168 15.30 -3.34 4.35
C ASN A 168 14.21 -3.82 5.32
N GLY A 169 13.78 -5.07 5.19
CA GLY A 169 12.93 -5.71 6.20
C GLY A 169 13.74 -6.04 7.45
N LEU A 170 13.47 -5.37 8.57
CA LEU A 170 14.09 -5.64 9.86
C LEU A 170 13.36 -6.76 10.62
N LYS A 171 12.05 -6.90 10.36
CA LYS A 171 11.19 -7.97 10.87
C LYS A 171 10.08 -8.20 9.85
N LEU A 172 9.91 -9.44 9.42
CA LEU A 172 8.87 -9.85 8.48
C LEU A 172 8.07 -11.02 9.07
N PRO A 173 6.81 -11.22 8.64
CA PRO A 173 6.02 -12.39 9.01
C PRO A 173 6.69 -13.73 8.65
N PRO A 174 6.26 -14.85 9.27
CA PRO A 174 5.15 -14.98 10.22
C PRO A 174 5.45 -14.35 11.59
N ARG A 175 4.40 -13.96 12.31
CA ARG A 175 4.53 -13.47 13.70
C ARG A 175 4.59 -14.63 14.68
N ASP A 176 5.35 -14.44 15.76
CA ASP A 176 5.38 -15.41 16.87
C ASP A 176 4.05 -15.44 17.64
N ASN A 177 3.35 -14.30 17.70
CA ASN A 177 2.06 -14.13 18.36
C ASN A 177 1.22 -13.02 17.70
N GLU A 178 -0.11 -13.08 17.86
CA GLU A 178 -1.04 -12.13 17.22
C GLU A 178 -0.96 -10.69 17.76
N ASP A 179 -0.42 -10.51 18.98
CA ASP A 179 -0.22 -9.20 19.60
C ASP A 179 1.09 -8.52 19.15
N ASP A 180 1.93 -9.25 18.40
CA ASP A 180 3.18 -8.73 17.86
C ASP A 180 2.94 -7.85 16.63
N VAL A 181 3.91 -6.96 16.37
CA VAL A 181 3.90 -6.12 15.17
C VAL A 181 3.99 -6.98 13.90
N CYS A 182 3.30 -6.56 12.84
CA CYS A 182 3.23 -7.28 11.57
C CYS A 182 4.58 -7.32 10.86
N CYS A 183 5.19 -6.16 10.64
CA CYS A 183 6.50 -6.05 10.01
C CYS A 183 7.18 -4.71 10.38
N ILE A 184 8.50 -4.68 10.27
CA ILE A 184 9.33 -3.50 10.52
C ILE A 184 10.23 -3.30 9.31
N TRP A 185 10.23 -2.09 8.77
CA TRP A 185 10.97 -1.70 7.58
C TRP A 185 11.86 -0.50 7.86
N GLU A 186 13.12 -0.58 7.47
CA GLU A 186 14.06 0.54 7.43
C GLU A 186 14.08 1.14 6.03
N PHE A 187 13.87 2.45 5.93
CA PHE A 187 14.07 3.21 4.70
C PHE A 187 15.25 4.14 4.87
N LYS A 188 16.24 4.03 3.99
CA LYS A 188 17.47 4.80 4.08
C LYS A 188 17.96 5.26 2.71
N LEU A 189 18.29 6.54 2.60
CA LEU A 189 19.02 7.09 1.46
C LEU A 189 20.51 7.13 1.81
N GLU A 190 21.29 6.26 1.18
CA GLU A 190 22.74 6.25 1.38
C GLU A 190 23.37 7.50 0.72
N PRO A 191 24.40 8.11 1.33
CA PRO A 191 25.18 9.13 0.67
C PRO A 191 25.74 8.58 -0.65
N ASN A 192 25.75 9.39 -1.71
CA ASN A 192 26.46 9.03 -2.93
C ASN A 192 27.93 8.76 -2.57
N ALA A 193 28.43 7.57 -2.89
CA ALA A 193 29.85 7.23 -2.83
C ALA A 193 30.65 8.04 -3.85
#